data_AF-A0A9P7D0E8-F1
#
_entry.id   AF-A0A9P7D0E8-F1
#
_cell.length_a   1.000
_cell.length_b   1.000
_cell.length_c   1.000
_cell.angle_alpha   90.00
_cell.angle_beta   90.00
_cell.angle_gamma   90.00
#
_symmetry.space_group_name_H-M   'P 1'
#
loop_
_entity.id
_entity.type
_entity.pdbx_description
1 polymer ?
#
loop_
_entity_poly.entity_id
_entity_poly.type
_entity_poly.pdbx_seq_one_letter_code
_entity_poly.pdbx_strand_id
1 'polypeptide(L)'
;MLPAKAYIFISLNAVRTLSIIALLLVFSSSILVMVDDIEAVNVFINGGSNSNSTITYAYIQNSTVPNQPAGVFWAVLNRLLIIAQTIVLILSELGWPVAFFDHYFPVLGSNFGVGALGVMQCLIGASVLSHFVKVFPLVSGFFLFSIGSLNILIGLIFREHAKSTRSILTFRDRAEDVLSSLDKTTETSFSKYRMDRYAEMGLSVKEPDAAHAHT
;
A
#
# COMPACT_ATOMS: atom_id res chain seq x y z
N MET A 1 -15.73 10.08 -25.23
CA MET A 1 -14.39 10.48 -24.75
C MET A 1 -14.50 10.74 -23.25
N LEU A 2 -13.81 9.97 -22.43
CA LEU A 2 -13.86 10.12 -20.97
C LEU A 2 -13.15 11.44 -20.58
N PRO A 3 -13.61 12.13 -19.52
CA PRO A 3 -12.96 13.36 -19.06
C PRO A 3 -11.52 13.08 -18.64
N ALA A 4 -10.58 14.00 -18.91
CA ALA A 4 -9.14 13.83 -18.62
C ALA A 4 -8.85 13.41 -17.17
N LYS A 5 -9.68 13.86 -16.22
CA LYS A 5 -9.60 13.48 -14.80
C LYS A 5 -9.87 11.99 -14.55
N ALA A 6 -10.72 11.34 -15.35
CA ALA A 6 -10.99 9.90 -15.24
C ALA A 6 -9.79 9.04 -15.67
N TYR A 7 -9.04 9.48 -16.68
CA TYR A 7 -7.80 8.81 -17.11
C TYR A 7 -6.69 8.90 -16.06
N ILE A 8 -6.59 10.02 -15.34
CA ILE A 8 -5.66 10.18 -14.22
C ILE A 8 -6.08 9.27 -13.05
N PHE A 9 -7.37 9.18 -12.75
CA PHE A 9 -7.87 8.31 -11.68
C PHE A 9 -7.60 6.82 -11.96
N ILE A 10 -7.89 6.33 -13.17
CA ILE A 10 -7.69 4.93 -13.53
C ILE A 10 -6.20 4.55 -13.55
N SER A 11 -5.34 5.43 -14.07
CA SER A 11 -3.89 5.20 -14.09
C SER A 11 -3.28 5.20 -12.69
N LEU A 12 -3.69 6.12 -11.82
CA LEU A 12 -3.25 6.15 -10.44
C LEU A 12 -3.64 4.87 -9.68
N ASN A 13 -4.84 4.33 -9.88
CA ASN A 13 -5.23 3.06 -9.27
C ASN A 13 -4.52 1.85 -9.89
N ALA A 14 -4.28 1.85 -11.19
CA ALA A 14 -3.50 0.79 -11.85
C ALA A 14 -2.08 0.69 -11.27
N VAL A 15 -1.41 1.83 -11.06
CA VAL A 15 -0.08 1.87 -10.43
C VAL A 15 -0.12 1.34 -9.00
N ARG A 16 -1.16 1.65 -8.22
CA ARG A 16 -1.36 1.10 -6.86
C ARG A 16 -1.48 -0.42 -6.89
N THR A 17 -2.30 -0.97 -7.79
CA THR A 17 -2.45 -2.42 -7.95
C THR A 17 -1.12 -3.08 -8.35
N LEU A 18 -0.40 -2.50 -9.32
CA LEU A 18 0.93 -2.99 -9.73
C LEU A 18 1.94 -2.95 -8.58
N SER A 19 1.87 -1.92 -7.74
CA SER A 19 2.71 -1.77 -6.56
C SER A 19 2.46 -2.86 -5.51
N ILE A 20 1.20 -3.18 -5.25
CA ILE A 20 0.82 -4.29 -4.36
C ILE A 20 1.31 -5.63 -4.93
N ILE A 21 1.12 -5.86 -6.23
CA ILE A 21 1.61 -7.08 -6.90
C ILE A 21 3.14 -7.19 -6.79
N ALA A 22 3.87 -6.09 -7.02
CA ALA A 22 5.33 -6.06 -6.91
C ALA A 22 5.80 -6.39 -5.49
N LEU A 23 5.14 -5.82 -4.48
CA LEU A 23 5.44 -6.10 -3.07
C LEU A 23 5.17 -7.55 -2.70
N LEU A 24 4.08 -8.15 -3.18
CA LEU A 24 3.77 -9.58 -2.97
C LEU A 24 4.80 -10.50 -3.63
N LEU A 25 5.26 -10.15 -4.83
CA LEU A 25 6.30 -10.91 -5.52
C LEU A 25 7.63 -10.86 -4.74
N VAL A 26 8.03 -9.69 -4.24
CA VAL A 26 9.25 -9.54 -3.43
C VAL A 26 9.11 -10.22 -2.07
N PHE A 27 7.93 -10.18 -1.45
CA PHE A 27 7.64 -10.92 -0.23
C PHE A 27 7.83 -12.42 -0.45
N SER A 28 7.20 -12.98 -1.49
CA SER A 28 7.31 -14.40 -1.82
C SER A 28 8.75 -14.80 -2.18
N SER A 29 9.45 -13.98 -2.98
CA SER A 29 10.81 -14.28 -3.39
C SER A 29 11.80 -14.19 -2.23
N SER A 30 11.59 -13.29 -1.28
CA SER A 30 12.42 -13.16 -0.08
C SER A 30 12.32 -14.39 0.84
N ILE A 31 11.13 -14.99 0.95
CA ILE A 31 10.95 -16.25 1.70
C ILE A 31 11.73 -17.38 1.02
N LEU A 32 11.63 -17.51 -0.30
CA LEU A 32 12.36 -18.56 -1.04
C LEU A 32 13.87 -18.43 -0.88
N VAL A 33 14.41 -17.21 -0.99
CA VAL A 33 15.86 -16.99 -0.78
C VAL A 33 16.27 -17.33 0.65
N MET A 34 15.44 -17.01 1.65
CA MET A 34 15.72 -17.37 3.04
C MET A 34 15.75 -18.90 3.23
N VAL A 35 14.84 -19.64 2.60
CA VAL A 35 14.85 -21.11 2.63
C VAL A 35 16.12 -21.66 1.98
N ASP A 36 16.48 -21.15 0.80
CA ASP A 36 17.71 -21.52 0.09
C ASP A 36 18.97 -21.26 0.93
N ASP A 37 19.02 -20.10 1.60
CA ASP A 37 20.14 -19.72 2.48
C ASP A 37 20.25 -20.65 3.69
N ILE A 38 19.14 -21.06 4.31
CA ILE A 38 19.13 -21.99 5.44
C ILE A 38 19.53 -23.40 5.01
N GLU A 39 19.06 -23.87 3.85
CA GLU A 39 19.45 -25.17 3.31
C GLU A 39 20.96 -25.23 3.03
N ALA A 40 21.51 -24.18 2.41
CA ALA A 40 22.94 -24.08 2.16
C ALA A 40 23.78 -24.08 3.45
N VAL A 41 23.32 -23.39 4.50
CA VAL A 41 23.95 -23.41 5.83
C VAL A 41 23.88 -24.81 6.45
N ASN A 42 22.74 -25.50 6.34
CA ASN A 42 22.57 -26.85 6.87
C ASN A 42 23.50 -27.85 6.16
N VAL A 43 23.65 -27.76 4.84
CA VAL A 43 24.62 -28.57 4.07
C VAL A 43 26.06 -28.23 4.46
N PHE A 44 26.39 -26.95 4.67
CA PHE A 44 27.73 -26.53 5.09
C PHE A 44 28.12 -27.07 6.48
N ILE A 45 27.18 -27.04 7.44
CA ILE A 45 27.40 -27.54 8.81
C ILE A 45 27.46 -29.07 8.83
N ASN A 46 26.53 -29.75 8.15
CA ASN A 46 26.45 -31.22 8.16
C ASN A 46 27.48 -31.89 7.22
N GLY A 47 27.93 -31.18 6.18
CA GLY A 47 29.00 -31.60 5.26
C GLY A 47 30.40 -31.31 5.79
N GLY A 48 30.53 -30.81 7.02
CA GLY A 48 31.81 -30.44 7.62
C GLY A 48 32.70 -31.65 7.90
N SER A 49 33.63 -31.96 6.98
CA SER A 49 35.02 -32.41 7.23
C SER A 49 35.71 -33.11 6.05
N ASN A 50 35.48 -32.75 4.78
CA ASN A 50 36.21 -33.44 3.70
C ASN A 50 36.60 -32.59 2.49
N SER A 51 37.19 -31.41 2.70
CA SER A 51 37.99 -30.78 1.66
C SER A 51 39.14 -29.99 2.27
N ASN A 52 40.30 -30.64 2.27
CA ASN A 52 41.64 -30.06 2.35
C ASN A 52 41.90 -29.11 1.16
N SER A 53 41.08 -28.07 0.99
CA SER A 53 41.30 -27.05 -0.02
C SER A 53 41.34 -25.70 0.67
N THR A 54 42.56 -25.16 0.74
CA THR A 54 43.01 -23.86 1.20
C THR A 54 42.41 -22.68 0.40
N ILE A 55 41.08 -22.66 0.22
CA ILE A 55 40.35 -21.51 -0.31
C ILE A 55 39.27 -21.12 0.69
N THR A 56 39.59 -20.13 1.52
CA THR A 56 38.65 -19.49 2.44
C THR A 56 37.66 -18.66 1.62
N TYR A 57 36.50 -19.22 1.27
CA TYR A 57 35.44 -18.45 0.62
C TYR A 57 34.84 -17.42 1.59
N ALA A 58 34.57 -16.21 1.10
CA ALA A 58 33.94 -15.13 1.88
C ALA A 58 32.43 -15.37 2.14
N TYR A 59 31.80 -16.22 1.32
CA TYR A 59 30.39 -16.62 1.41
C TYR A 59 30.26 -18.15 1.32
N ILE A 60 29.19 -18.71 1.90
CA ILE A 60 28.86 -20.12 1.74
C ILE A 60 28.52 -20.38 0.25
N GLN A 61 29.00 -21.48 -0.32
CA GLN A 61 28.75 -21.78 -1.74
C GLN A 61 27.24 -21.79 -2.04
N ASN A 62 26.86 -21.09 -3.11
CA ASN A 62 25.48 -21.01 -3.59
C ASN A 62 24.49 -20.33 -2.61
N SER A 63 24.98 -19.50 -1.68
CA SER A 63 24.17 -18.75 -0.71
C SER A 63 24.63 -17.29 -0.58
N THR A 64 23.73 -16.44 -0.10
CA THR A 64 24.02 -15.03 0.22
C THR A 64 24.58 -14.84 1.64
N VAL A 65 24.82 -15.94 2.37
CA VAL A 65 25.31 -15.93 3.75
C VAL A 65 26.83 -15.78 3.81
N PRO A 66 27.35 -14.73 4.48
CA PRO A 66 28.79 -14.54 4.63
C PRO A 66 29.38 -15.56 5.63
N ASN A 67 30.57 -16.07 5.31
CA ASN A 67 31.31 -17.05 6.10
C ASN A 67 32.15 -16.37 7.20
N GLN A 68 31.51 -15.48 7.96
CA GLN A 68 32.11 -14.73 9.06
C GLN A 68 31.32 -14.99 10.36
N PRO A 69 31.90 -14.73 11.54
CA PRO A 69 31.18 -14.89 12.81
C PRO A 69 29.83 -14.16 12.78
N ALA A 70 28.76 -14.86 13.14
CA ALA A 70 27.37 -14.37 13.07
C ALA A 70 26.86 -13.98 11.66
N GLY A 71 27.54 -14.35 10.58
CA GLY A 71 27.12 -14.06 9.21
C GLY A 71 25.74 -14.62 8.85
N VAL A 72 25.44 -15.84 9.31
CA VAL A 72 24.11 -16.49 9.18
C VAL A 72 23.03 -15.63 9.84
N PHE A 73 23.27 -15.13 11.06
CA PHE A 73 22.31 -14.30 11.78
C PHE A 73 22.00 -13.02 11.02
N TRP A 74 23.03 -12.31 10.54
CA TRP A 74 22.85 -11.06 9.79
C TRP A 74 22.13 -11.26 8.45
N ALA A 75 22.40 -12.36 7.74
CA ALA A 75 21.71 -12.70 6.51
C ALA A 75 20.21 -12.94 6.75
N VAL A 76 19.86 -13.76 7.75
CA VAL A 76 18.47 -14.04 8.11
C VAL A 76 17.75 -12.79 8.62
N LEU A 77 18.40 -12.00 9.47
CA LEU A 77 17.84 -10.75 9.99
C LEU A 77 17.53 -9.76 8.84
N ASN A 78 18.44 -9.60 7.88
CA ASN A 78 18.20 -8.74 6.72
C ASN A 78 16.99 -9.19 5.90
N ARG A 79 16.84 -10.50 5.64
CA ARG A 79 15.67 -11.06 4.95
C ARG A 79 14.38 -10.83 5.74
N LEU A 80 14.41 -11.02 7.06
CA LEU A 80 13.26 -10.78 7.93
C LEU A 80 12.84 -9.31 7.93
N LEU A 81 13.80 -8.38 7.96
CA LEU A 81 13.54 -6.94 7.89
C LEU A 81 12.95 -6.53 6.53
N ILE A 82 13.45 -7.07 5.42
CA ILE A 82 12.87 -6.84 4.08
C ILE A 82 11.43 -7.33 4.05
N ILE A 83 11.16 -8.54 4.56
CA ILE A 83 9.81 -9.10 4.64
C ILE A 83 8.89 -8.20 5.47
N ALA A 84 9.33 -7.81 6.67
CA ALA A 84 8.56 -6.90 7.54
C ALA A 84 8.25 -5.57 6.86
N GLN A 85 9.23 -4.97 6.18
CA GLN A 85 9.04 -3.73 5.42
C GLN A 85 8.02 -3.91 4.28
N THR A 86 8.09 -5.02 3.53
CA THR A 86 7.10 -5.28 2.46
C THR A 86 5.68 -5.41 3.02
N ILE A 87 5.49 -6.04 4.18
CA ILE A 87 4.17 -6.12 4.84
C ILE A 87 3.67 -4.72 5.22
N VAL A 88 4.51 -3.91 5.87
CA VAL A 88 4.15 -2.53 6.26
C VAL A 88 3.80 -1.69 5.05
N LEU A 89 4.53 -1.83 3.94
CA LEU A 89 4.23 -1.12 2.69
C LEU A 89 2.92 -1.61 2.06
N ILE A 90 2.64 -2.92 2.07
CA ILE A 90 1.35 -3.46 1.61
C ILE A 90 0.20 -2.88 2.45
N LEU A 91 0.33 -2.87 3.78
CA LEU A 91 -0.67 -2.28 4.67
C LEU A 91 -0.86 -0.78 4.40
N SER A 92 0.22 -0.05 4.11
CA SER A 92 0.16 1.36 3.74
C SER A 92 -0.53 1.58 2.38
N GLU A 93 -0.33 0.67 1.41
CA GLU A 93 -1.02 0.69 0.13
C GLU A 93 -2.48 0.25 0.25
N LEU A 94 -2.84 -0.59 1.22
CA LEU A 94 -4.24 -0.92 1.52
C LEU A 94 -4.95 0.21 2.29
N GLY A 95 -4.19 1.05 2.99
CA GLY A 95 -4.74 2.11 3.83
C GLY A 95 -5.37 1.58 5.11
N TRP A 96 -4.89 0.44 5.63
CA TRP A 96 -5.42 -0.14 6.86
C TRP A 96 -4.26 -0.56 7.77
N PRO A 97 -4.18 -0.08 9.04
CA PRO A 97 -4.99 0.94 9.71
C PRO A 97 -4.46 2.38 9.50
N VAL A 98 -5.29 3.30 8.99
CA VAL A 98 -4.89 4.69 8.69
C VAL A 98 -4.37 5.45 9.92
N ALA A 99 -5.04 5.30 11.07
CA ALA A 99 -4.66 6.01 12.30
C ALA A 99 -3.26 5.64 12.82
N PHE A 100 -2.83 4.39 12.60
CA PHE A 100 -1.48 3.96 12.98
C PHE A 100 -0.42 4.64 12.12
N PHE A 101 -0.64 4.72 10.80
CA PHE A 101 0.28 5.39 9.89
C PHE A 101 0.31 6.89 10.14
N ASP A 102 -0.82 7.53 10.41
CA ASP A 102 -0.85 8.98 10.67
C ASP A 102 -0.15 9.36 11.99
N HIS A 103 -0.20 8.49 13.01
CA HIS A 103 0.40 8.77 14.31
C HIS A 103 1.88 8.34 14.43
N TYR A 104 2.22 7.12 14.01
CA TYR A 104 3.55 6.53 14.22
C TYR A 104 4.47 6.66 13.00
N PHE A 105 3.92 6.69 11.78
CA PHE A 105 4.70 6.73 10.53
C PHE A 105 4.11 7.76 9.55
N PRO A 106 4.10 9.06 9.89
CA PRO A 106 3.41 10.09 9.11
C PRO A 106 3.87 10.14 7.65
N VAL A 107 5.11 9.75 7.36
CA VAL A 107 5.66 9.67 5.99
C VAL A 107 4.89 8.69 5.07
N LEU A 108 4.21 7.70 5.65
CA LEU A 108 3.32 6.74 4.98
C LEU A 108 1.83 7.11 5.18
N GLY A 109 1.56 8.12 5.99
CA GLY A 109 0.23 8.61 6.38
C GLY A 109 -0.53 9.30 5.27
N SER A 110 -1.82 9.53 5.49
CA SER A 110 -2.81 10.11 4.56
C SER A 110 -2.38 11.45 3.96
N ASN A 111 -1.59 12.23 4.71
CA ASN A 111 -1.15 13.58 4.36
C ASN A 111 0.12 13.62 3.48
N PHE A 112 0.87 12.51 3.36
CA PHE A 112 2.10 12.48 2.57
C PHE A 112 1.89 11.85 1.20
N GLY A 113 2.57 12.41 0.19
CA GLY A 113 2.48 11.94 -1.19
C GLY A 113 3.06 10.53 -1.41
N VAL A 114 2.65 9.90 -2.51
CA VAL A 114 3.07 8.53 -2.91
C VAL A 114 4.56 8.40 -3.22
N GLY A 115 5.28 9.53 -3.29
CA GLY A 115 6.72 9.57 -3.58
C GLY A 115 7.57 8.92 -2.49
N ALA A 116 7.26 9.15 -1.21
CA ALA A 116 8.01 8.54 -0.11
C ALA A 116 7.86 7.01 -0.10
N LEU A 117 6.66 6.52 -0.41
CA LEU A 117 6.37 5.11 -0.58
C LEU A 117 7.18 4.52 -1.74
N GLY A 118 7.27 5.24 -2.88
CA GLY A 118 8.12 4.86 -4.00
C GLY A 118 9.61 4.80 -3.65
N VAL A 119 10.12 5.74 -2.85
CA VAL A 119 11.52 5.70 -2.35
C VAL A 119 11.78 4.43 -1.54
N MET A 120 10.88 4.08 -0.61
CA MET A 120 11.02 2.86 0.18
C MET A 120 11.02 1.61 -0.70
N GLN A 121 10.17 1.57 -1.73
CA GLN A 121 10.14 0.47 -2.70
C GLN A 121 11.42 0.37 -3.52
N CYS A 122 11.98 1.50 -3.97
CA CYS A 122 13.26 1.52 -4.66
C CYS A 122 14.40 1.04 -3.76
N LEU A 123 14.44 1.47 -2.49
CA LEU A 123 15.47 1.03 -1.55
C LEU A 123 15.39 -0.48 -1.31
N ILE A 124 14.19 -1.03 -1.14
CA ILE A 124 13.99 -2.48 -1.01
C ILE A 124 14.42 -3.20 -2.29
N GLY A 125 13.97 -2.74 -3.46
CA GLY A 125 14.36 -3.32 -4.75
C GLY A 125 15.89 -3.33 -4.95
N ALA A 126 16.56 -2.21 -4.64
CA ALA A 126 18.00 -2.08 -4.69
C ALA A 126 18.70 -3.02 -3.69
N SER A 127 18.17 -3.16 -2.48
CA SER A 127 18.73 -4.08 -1.48
C SER A 127 18.66 -5.55 -1.92
N VAL A 128 17.56 -5.95 -2.56
CA VAL A 128 17.40 -7.31 -3.12
C VAL A 128 18.36 -7.53 -4.29
N LEU A 129 18.51 -6.54 -5.18
CA LEU A 129 19.41 -6.58 -6.32
C LEU A 129 20.90 -6.56 -5.95
N SER A 130 21.24 -5.98 -4.80
CA SER A 130 22.63 -5.91 -4.33
C SER A 130 23.19 -7.27 -3.90
N HIS A 131 22.36 -8.30 -3.77
CA HIS A 131 22.76 -9.65 -3.43
C HIS A 131 22.69 -10.54 -4.69
N PHE A 132 23.66 -11.43 -4.86
CA PHE A 132 23.56 -12.46 -5.90
C PHE A 132 22.42 -13.43 -5.56
N VAL A 133 21.29 -13.25 -6.24
CA VAL A 133 20.07 -14.03 -6.03
C VAL A 133 19.68 -14.77 -7.31
N LYS A 134 18.85 -15.80 -7.15
CA LYS A 134 18.28 -16.56 -8.27
C LYS A 134 17.39 -15.66 -9.16
N VAL A 135 17.04 -16.17 -10.34
CA VAL A 135 16.31 -15.43 -11.38
C VAL A 135 14.97 -14.86 -10.87
N PHE A 136 14.21 -15.63 -10.07
CA PHE A 136 12.90 -15.17 -9.58
C PHE A 136 13.00 -13.95 -8.64
N PRO A 137 13.80 -13.97 -7.57
CA PRO A 137 14.08 -12.78 -6.76
C PRO A 137 14.62 -11.60 -7.57
N LEU A 138 15.51 -11.86 -8.53
CA LEU A 138 16.08 -10.82 -9.39
C LEU A 138 15.01 -10.10 -10.22
N VAL A 139 14.12 -10.84 -10.89
CA VAL A 139 13.01 -10.27 -11.67
C VAL A 139 12.04 -9.51 -10.76
N SER A 140 11.70 -10.07 -9.59
CA SER A 140 10.82 -9.39 -8.63
C SER A 140 11.41 -8.07 -8.10
N GLY A 141 12.72 -8.03 -7.84
CA GLY A 141 13.42 -6.84 -7.37
C GLY A 141 13.49 -5.75 -8.45
N PHE A 142 13.78 -6.12 -9.71
CA PHE A 142 13.76 -5.18 -10.83
C PHE A 142 12.36 -4.60 -11.06
N PHE A 143 11.33 -5.44 -10.97
CA PHE A 143 9.95 -5.02 -11.10
C PHE A 143 9.54 -4.05 -9.98
N LEU A 144 9.87 -4.35 -8.72
CA LEU A 144 9.62 -3.45 -7.59
C LEU A 144 10.39 -2.13 -7.73
N PHE A 145 11.65 -2.16 -8.18
CA PHE A 145 12.45 -0.96 -8.39
C PHE A 145 11.88 -0.05 -9.50
N SER A 146 11.40 -0.64 -10.59
CA SER A 146 10.76 0.10 -11.69
C SER A 146 9.46 0.76 -11.23
N ILE A 147 8.60 0.02 -10.53
CA ILE A 147 7.35 0.56 -9.97
C ILE A 147 7.61 1.60 -8.88
N GLY A 148 8.62 1.39 -8.03
CA GLY A 148 9.06 2.37 -7.04
C GLY A 148 9.49 3.69 -7.69
N SER A 149 10.25 3.61 -8.78
CA SER A 149 10.69 4.79 -9.55
C SER A 149 9.50 5.54 -10.16
N LEU A 150 8.52 4.80 -10.67
CA LEU A 150 7.27 5.35 -11.18
C LEU A 150 6.48 6.06 -10.05
N ASN A 151 6.38 5.45 -8.88
CA ASN A 151 5.74 6.04 -7.69
C ASN A 151 6.46 7.32 -7.22
N ILE A 152 7.79 7.38 -7.31
CA ILE A 152 8.57 8.61 -7.04
C ILE A 152 8.20 9.71 -8.04
N LEU A 153 8.20 9.41 -9.35
CA LEU A 153 7.86 10.39 -10.38
C LEU A 153 6.44 10.92 -10.21
N ILE A 154 5.47 10.05 -9.95
CA ILE A 154 4.08 10.47 -9.66
C ILE A 154 4.04 11.32 -8.39
N GLY A 155 4.78 10.94 -7.35
CA GLY A 155 4.87 11.69 -6.11
C GLY A 155 5.47 13.08 -6.27
N LEU A 156 6.45 13.25 -7.17
CA LEU A 156 7.04 14.55 -7.48
C LEU A 156 6.09 15.42 -8.32
N ILE A 157 5.38 14.83 -9.29
CA ILE A 157 4.47 15.56 -10.19
C ILE A 157 3.18 15.98 -9.48
N PHE A 158 2.58 15.10 -8.68
CA PHE A 158 1.28 15.34 -8.03
C PHE A 158 1.37 15.75 -6.54
N ARG A 159 2.57 15.68 -5.94
CA ARG A 159 2.88 16.07 -4.54
C ARG A 159 1.79 15.62 -3.54
N GLU A 160 1.28 16.53 -2.70
CA GLU A 160 0.24 16.26 -1.69
C GLU A 160 -1.12 15.89 -2.30
N HIS A 161 -1.39 16.29 -3.54
CA HIS A 161 -2.71 16.08 -4.16
C HIS A 161 -2.93 14.64 -4.67
N ALA A 162 -1.88 13.81 -4.71
CA ALA A 162 -1.96 12.44 -5.23
C ALA A 162 -2.77 11.49 -4.34
N LYS A 163 -2.71 11.63 -3.01
CA LYS A 163 -3.41 10.72 -2.08
C LYS A 163 -4.90 11.05 -1.95
N SER A 164 -5.26 12.34 -1.92
CA SER A 164 -6.66 12.81 -1.98
C SER A 164 -7.37 12.35 -3.27
N THR A 165 -6.63 12.26 -4.38
CA THR A 165 -7.19 11.82 -5.69
C THR A 165 -7.31 10.29 -5.82
N ARG A 166 -6.63 9.49 -4.98
CA ARG A 166 -6.67 8.01 -5.01
C ARG A 166 -7.76 7.38 -4.13
N SER A 167 -8.49 8.20 -3.39
CA SER A 167 -9.48 7.72 -2.42
C SER A 167 -10.80 7.34 -3.10
N ILE A 168 -11.01 6.04 -3.32
CA ILE A 168 -12.32 5.46 -3.64
C ILE A 168 -13.34 5.78 -2.52
N LEU A 169 -12.86 6.02 -1.29
CA LEU A 169 -13.68 6.45 -0.16
C LEU A 169 -14.23 7.87 -0.35
N THR A 170 -13.46 8.82 -0.88
CA THR A 170 -13.96 10.19 -1.12
C THR A 170 -14.99 10.22 -2.24
N PHE A 171 -14.92 9.29 -3.19
CA PHE A 171 -15.97 9.12 -4.20
C PHE A 171 -17.24 8.53 -3.58
N ARG A 172 -17.11 7.63 -2.59
CA ARG A 172 -18.25 7.09 -1.83
C ARG A 172 -18.85 8.14 -0.90
N ASP A 173 -18.04 8.89 -0.17
CA ASP A 173 -18.48 9.99 0.70
C ASP A 173 -19.18 11.08 -0.12
N ARG A 174 -18.63 11.42 -1.30
CA ARG A 174 -19.27 12.36 -2.23
C ARG A 174 -20.53 11.80 -2.88
N ALA A 175 -20.61 10.48 -3.10
CA ALA A 175 -21.84 9.84 -3.59
C ALA A 175 -22.92 9.77 -2.51
N GLU A 176 -22.55 9.50 -1.26
CA GLU A 176 -23.44 9.50 -0.09
C GLU A 176 -23.93 10.92 0.24
N ASP A 177 -23.08 11.95 0.11
CA ASP A 177 -23.49 13.37 0.20
C ASP A 177 -24.45 13.79 -0.91
N VAL A 178 -24.20 13.35 -2.15
CA VAL A 178 -25.10 13.65 -3.29
C VAL A 178 -26.43 12.91 -3.14
N LEU A 179 -26.41 11.65 -2.70
CA LEU A 179 -27.64 10.89 -2.46
C LEU A 179 -28.45 11.47 -1.31
N SER A 180 -27.81 11.86 -0.20
CA SER A 180 -28.49 12.47 0.96
C SER A 180 -29.02 13.87 0.68
N SER A 181 -28.36 14.66 -0.17
CA SER A 181 -28.87 15.96 -0.61
C SER A 181 -30.04 15.86 -1.60
N LEU A 182 -30.04 14.86 -2.48
CA LEU A 182 -31.18 14.55 -3.36
C LEU A 182 -32.40 14.09 -2.55
N ASP A 183 -32.19 13.26 -1.52
CA ASP A 183 -33.25 12.81 -0.62
C ASP A 183 -33.92 13.99 0.12
N LYS A 184 -33.11 14.88 0.72
CA LYS A 184 -33.61 16.11 1.37
C LYS A 184 -34.35 17.06 0.42
N THR A 185 -33.89 17.17 -0.83
CA THR A 185 -34.53 18.01 -1.85
C THR A 185 -35.87 17.41 -2.30
N THR A 186 -35.97 16.08 -2.31
CA THR A 186 -37.20 15.38 -2.64
C THR A 186 -38.24 15.50 -1.53
N GLU A 187 -37.84 15.36 -0.26
CA GLU A 187 -38.74 15.55 0.89
C GLU A 187 -39.29 16.98 0.99
N THR A 188 -38.43 17.98 0.78
CA THR A 188 -38.84 19.40 0.80
C THR A 188 -39.79 19.75 -0.33
N SER A 189 -39.57 19.20 -1.53
CA SER A 189 -40.48 19.37 -2.68
C SER A 189 -41.84 18.70 -2.44
N PHE A 190 -41.85 17.50 -1.85
CA PHE A 190 -43.08 16.77 -1.54
C PHE A 190 -43.88 17.44 -0.41
N SER A 191 -43.18 17.96 0.61
CA SER A 191 -43.77 18.73 1.71
C SER A 191 -44.41 20.02 1.19
N LYS A 192 -43.71 20.76 0.32
CA LYS A 192 -44.21 21.99 -0.28
C LYS A 192 -45.46 21.73 -1.15
N TYR A 193 -45.42 20.72 -2.01
CA TYR A 193 -46.57 20.34 -2.84
C TYR A 193 -47.78 19.92 -2.01
N ARG A 194 -47.55 19.24 -0.88
CA ARG A 194 -48.60 18.86 0.06
C ARG A 194 -49.21 20.09 0.75
N MET A 195 -48.39 21.05 1.18
CA MET A 195 -48.88 22.30 1.79
C MET A 195 -49.68 23.15 0.80
N ASP A 196 -49.21 23.29 -0.43
CA ASP A 196 -49.90 24.03 -1.49
C ASP A 196 -51.28 23.41 -1.79
N ARG A 197 -51.37 22.07 -1.84
CA ARG A 197 -52.65 21.34 -1.97
C ARG A 197 -53.60 21.53 -0.78
N TYR A 198 -53.09 21.60 0.45
CA TYR A 198 -53.95 21.85 1.62
C TYR A 198 -54.46 23.29 1.67
N ALA A 199 -53.64 24.26 1.24
CA ALA A 199 -54.03 25.65 1.10
C ALA A 199 -55.14 25.82 0.04
N GLU A 200 -55.04 25.13 -1.11
CA GLU A 200 -56.09 25.11 -2.14
C GLU A 200 -57.40 24.47 -1.65
N MET A 201 -57.34 23.49 -0.74
CA MET A 201 -58.53 22.85 -0.16
C MET A 201 -59.13 23.65 1.02
N GLY A 202 -58.57 24.81 1.37
CA GLY A 202 -59.05 25.63 2.49
C GLY A 202 -58.88 24.97 3.86
N LEU A 203 -58.06 23.92 3.96
CA LEU A 203 -57.75 23.24 5.21
C LEU A 203 -56.50 23.86 5.84
N SER A 204 -56.65 24.50 6.99
CA SER A 204 -55.53 24.91 7.83
C SER A 204 -54.81 23.67 8.34
N VAL A 205 -53.55 23.52 7.95
CA VAL A 205 -52.66 22.53 8.56
C VAL A 205 -52.38 23.00 9.98
N LYS A 206 -52.86 22.23 10.97
CA LYS A 206 -52.44 22.38 12.36
C LYS A 206 -50.97 21.93 12.42
N GLU A 207 -50.08 22.87 12.71
CA GLU A 207 -48.65 22.62 12.91
C GLU A 207 -48.45 21.42 13.85
N PRO A 208 -47.59 20.45 13.52
CA PRO A 208 -47.21 19.44 14.49
C PRO A 208 -46.43 20.14 15.60
N ASP A 209 -46.95 20.06 16.83
CA ASP A 209 -46.30 20.57 18.04
C ASP A 209 -44.83 20.16 18.04
N ALA A 210 -43.96 21.18 18.00
CA ALA A 210 -42.54 21.03 18.21
C ALA A 210 -42.32 20.39 19.59
N ALA A 211 -42.07 19.08 19.60
CA ALA A 211 -41.60 18.38 20.80
C ALA A 211 -40.18 18.86 21.12
N HIS A 212 -40.11 19.93 21.90
CA HIS A 212 -38.95 20.27 22.70
C HIS A 212 -38.75 19.19 23.78
N ALA A 213 -37.61 18.49 23.71
CA ALA A 213 -36.91 17.90 24.86
C ALA A 213 -35.44 17.76 24.40
N HIS A 214 -34.48 18.64 24.75
CA HIS A 214 -33.81 18.73 26.06
C HIS A 214 -33.74 17.32 26.69
N THR A 215 -32.64 16.58 26.55
CA THR A 215 -31.37 16.70 27.31
C THR A 215 -30.33 15.79 26.66
#